data_AF-A0A1Y5DM76-F1
#
_entry.id   AF-A0A1Y5DM76-F1
#
_cell.length_a   1.000
_cell.length_b   1.000
_cell.length_c   1.000
_cell.angle_alpha   90.00
_cell.angle_beta   90.00
_cell.angle_gamma   90.00
#
_symmetry.space_group_name_H-M   'P 1'
#
loop_
_entity.id
_entity.type
_entity.pdbx_description
1 polymer ?
#
loop_
_entity_poly.entity_id
_entity_poly.type
_entity_poly.pdbx_seq_one_letter_code
_entity_poly.pdbx_strand_id
1 'polypeptide(L)'
;MKLPAHSILKYIIKNREASLAELMPLIDKKFSNYKDYYPLAQLCISGYIGHEFSYGKDDEKLLASILYSCATGKKKVNNFTSSRKTINPELDMFHSTTKGELYFAEFRSKRSDRLYSIAIGIFIGICTAILAVQLGVK
;
A
#
# COMPACT_ATOMS: atom_id res chain seq x y z
N MET A 1 8.51 -6.87 -8.86
CA MET A 1 8.83 -5.54 -8.31
C MET A 1 7.82 -5.23 -7.21
N LYS A 2 8.25 -4.96 -5.97
CA LYS A 2 7.34 -4.44 -4.94
C LYS A 2 7.15 -2.96 -5.22
N LEU A 3 5.91 -2.54 -5.47
CA LEU A 3 5.60 -1.13 -5.69
C LEU A 3 5.82 -0.36 -4.38
N PRO A 4 6.39 0.86 -4.40
CA PRO A 4 6.59 1.67 -3.19
C PRO A 4 5.29 1.89 -2.39
N ALA A 5 4.15 1.99 -3.09
CA ALA A 5 2.83 2.08 -2.48
C ALA A 5 2.50 0.86 -1.59
N HIS A 6 2.95 -0.34 -1.97
CA HIS A 6 2.66 -1.56 -1.22
C HIS A 6 3.40 -1.61 0.12
N SER A 7 4.66 -1.15 0.18
CA SER A 7 5.40 -1.08 1.45
C SER A 7 4.81 -0.06 2.41
N ILE A 8 4.41 1.11 1.89
CA ILE A 8 3.75 2.17 2.65
C ILE A 8 2.42 1.65 3.22
N LEU A 9 1.56 1.08 2.37
CA LEU A 9 0.28 0.54 2.80
C LEU A 9 0.44 -0.59 3.83
N LYS A 10 1.41 -1.48 3.63
CA LYS A 10 1.71 -2.56 4.58
C LYS A 10 2.14 -2.02 5.93
N TYR A 11 2.94 -0.95 5.97
CA TYR A 11 3.39 -0.33 7.21
C TYR A 11 2.20 0.24 7.99
N ILE A 12 1.35 1.03 7.33
CA ILE A 12 0.18 1.66 7.97
C ILE A 12 -0.79 0.60 8.49
N ILE A 13 -1.09 -0.44 7.72
CA ILE A 13 -1.99 -1.50 8.17
C ILE A 13 -1.42 -2.29 9.35
N LYS A 14 -0.10 -2.49 9.38
CA LYS A 14 0.55 -3.17 10.50
C LYS A 14 0.49 -2.35 11.79
N ASN A 15 0.71 -1.04 11.69
CA ASN A 15 0.77 -0.14 12.85
C ASN A 15 -0.56 0.54 13.17
N ARG A 16 -1.60 0.30 12.37
CA ARG A 16 -2.93 0.98 12.35
C ARG A 16 -2.88 2.45 11.97
N GLU A 17 -1.87 3.17 12.46
CA GLU A 17 -1.64 4.59 12.20
C GLU A 17 -0.15 4.85 11.92
N ALA A 18 0.15 5.92 11.20
CA ALA A 18 1.51 6.41 10.97
C ALA A 18 1.50 7.90 10.63
N SER A 19 2.48 8.65 11.14
CA SER A 19 2.69 10.05 10.75
C SER A 19 3.42 10.16 9.40
N LEU A 20 3.38 11.34 8.77
CA LEU A 20 4.15 11.58 7.54
C LEU A 20 5.65 11.37 7.77
N ALA A 21 6.16 11.81 8.92
CA ALA A 21 7.57 11.67 9.30
C ALA A 21 8.01 10.21 9.35
N GLU A 22 7.17 9.31 9.86
CA GLU A 22 7.44 7.86 9.86
C GLU A 22 7.40 7.22 8.48
N LEU A 23 6.60 7.77 7.56
CA LEU A 23 6.48 7.25 6.21
C LEU A 23 7.59 7.74 5.27
N MET A 24 8.21 8.89 5.56
CA MET A 24 9.27 9.48 4.74
C MET A 24 10.45 8.53 4.45
N PRO A 25 10.95 7.72 5.39
CA PRO A 25 12.00 6.72 5.12
C PRO A 25 11.57 5.60 4.16
N LEU A 26 10.27 5.34 4.04
CA LEU A 26 9.71 4.30 3.15
C LEU A 26 9.47 4.80 1.73
N ILE A 27 9.55 6.12 1.51
CA ILE A 27 9.36 6.75 0.21
C ILE A 27 10.70 6.73 -0.55
N ASP A 28 10.68 6.13 -1.74
CA ASP A 28 11.84 6.08 -2.62
C ASP A 28 12.08 7.46 -3.26
N LYS A 29 13.25 8.06 -3.00
CA LYS A 29 13.61 9.42 -3.43
C LYS A 29 14.22 9.45 -4.83
N LYS A 30 13.53 8.86 -5.80
CA LYS A 30 14.05 8.70 -7.16
C LYS A 30 14.17 10.03 -7.91
N PHE A 31 13.20 10.93 -7.74
CA PHE A 31 13.12 12.18 -8.49
C PHE A 31 13.51 13.40 -7.66
N SER A 32 13.69 13.24 -6.34
CA SER A 32 13.98 14.31 -5.38
C SER A 32 12.96 15.47 -5.43
N ASN A 33 11.73 15.18 -5.86
CA ASN A 33 10.66 16.15 -6.06
C ASN A 33 9.31 15.56 -5.63
N TYR A 34 8.23 16.33 -5.81
CA TYR A 34 6.88 15.91 -5.42
C TYR A 34 6.42 14.58 -6.03
N LYS A 35 7.02 14.14 -7.15
CA LYS A 35 6.66 12.88 -7.80
C LYS A 35 6.97 11.66 -6.94
N ASP A 36 7.93 11.77 -6.01
CA ASP A 36 8.25 10.68 -5.09
C ASP A 36 7.08 10.40 -4.11
N TYR A 37 6.17 11.37 -3.92
CA TYR A 37 5.03 11.27 -3.02
C TYR A 37 3.74 10.79 -3.72
N TYR A 38 3.76 10.57 -5.03
CA TYR A 38 2.61 10.00 -5.76
C TYR A 38 2.12 8.67 -5.16
N PRO A 39 2.99 7.70 -4.81
CA PRO A 39 2.53 6.45 -4.22
C PRO A 39 1.69 6.64 -2.95
N LEU A 40 2.06 7.60 -2.09
CA LEU A 40 1.31 7.92 -0.88
C LEU A 40 0.00 8.65 -1.22
N ALA A 41 0.07 9.67 -2.09
CA ALA A 41 -1.12 10.42 -2.52
C ALA A 41 -2.17 9.52 -3.19
N GLN A 42 -1.73 8.59 -4.04
CA GLN A 42 -2.60 7.63 -4.71
C GLN A 42 -3.33 6.72 -3.71
N LEU A 43 -2.65 6.28 -2.64
CA LEU A 43 -3.29 5.44 -1.62
C LEU A 43 -4.36 6.19 -0.83
N CYS A 44 -4.14 7.47 -0.55
CA CYS A 44 -5.14 8.35 0.07
C CYS A 44 -6.37 8.50 -0.83
N ILE A 45 -6.18 8.95 -2.09
CA ILE A 45 -7.28 9.21 -3.02
C ILE A 45 -8.04 7.93 -3.40
N SER A 46 -7.33 6.82 -3.53
CA SER A 46 -7.95 5.52 -3.78
C SER A 46 -8.68 4.96 -2.56
N GLY A 47 -8.58 5.59 -1.39
CA GLY A 47 -9.22 5.20 -0.15
C GLY A 47 -8.62 3.97 0.52
N TYR A 48 -7.39 3.57 0.16
CA TYR A 48 -6.68 2.49 0.86
C TYR A 48 -6.11 2.93 2.20
N ILE A 49 -5.86 4.24 2.36
CA ILE A 49 -5.40 4.90 3.59
C ILE A 49 -6.29 6.13 3.80
N GLY A 50 -6.66 6.37 5.05
CA GLY A 50 -7.36 7.59 5.46
C GLY A 50 -6.36 8.58 6.06
N HIS A 51 -6.76 9.84 6.13
CA HIS A 51 -5.95 10.92 6.67
C HIS A 51 -6.83 11.90 7.45
N GLU A 52 -6.28 12.54 8.47
CA GLU A 52 -7.02 13.47 9.34
C GLU A 52 -7.06 14.91 8.81
N PHE A 53 -6.14 15.26 7.92
CA PHE A 53 -6.07 16.60 7.36
C PHE A 53 -7.02 16.76 6.17
N SER A 54 -7.66 17.93 6.10
CA SER A 54 -8.43 18.32 4.91
C SER A 54 -7.52 19.10 3.97
N TYR A 55 -7.39 18.62 2.75
CA TYR A 55 -6.93 19.41 1.62
C TYR A 55 -8.10 19.55 0.65
N GLY A 56 -8.04 20.53 -0.25
CA GLY A 56 -9.18 20.92 -1.09
C GLY A 56 -9.67 19.84 -2.05
N LYS A 57 -9.54 20.07 -3.35
CA LYS A 57 -9.99 19.10 -4.36
C LYS A 57 -9.13 17.83 -4.29
N ASP A 58 -9.76 16.66 -4.43
CA ASP A 58 -9.11 15.35 -4.54
C ASP A 58 -8.31 15.24 -5.86
N ASP A 59 -7.18 15.94 -5.91
CA ASP A 59 -6.22 15.88 -7.01
C ASP A 59 -4.92 15.26 -6.49
N GLU A 60 -4.54 14.13 -7.07
CA GLU A 60 -3.35 13.35 -6.72
C GLU A 60 -2.08 14.18 -6.85
N LYS A 61 -1.99 15.00 -7.90
CA LYS A 61 -0.84 15.86 -8.13
C LYS A 61 -0.76 16.96 -7.07
N LEU A 62 -1.91 17.50 -6.66
CA LEU A 62 -1.97 18.50 -5.61
C LEU A 62 -1.56 17.91 -4.27
N LEU A 63 -2.12 16.75 -3.89
CA LEU A 63 -1.79 16.08 -2.64
C LEU A 63 -0.30 15.70 -2.58
N ALA A 64 0.25 15.13 -3.65
CA ALA A 64 1.69 14.82 -3.70
C ALA A 64 2.56 16.07 -3.53
N SER A 65 2.13 17.21 -4.08
CA SER A 65 2.81 18.50 -3.92
C SER A 65 2.73 19.01 -2.48
N ILE A 66 1.58 18.84 -1.81
CA ILE A 66 1.38 19.21 -0.40
C ILE A 66 2.28 18.34 0.49
N LEU A 67 2.25 17.01 0.33
CA LEU A 67 3.05 16.08 1.13
C LEU A 67 4.55 16.36 0.99
N TYR A 68 5.03 16.59 -0.23
CA TYR A 68 6.42 16.97 -0.47
C TYR A 68 6.77 18.33 0.15
N SER A 69 5.87 19.32 0.06
CA SER A 69 6.08 20.63 0.68
C SER A 69 6.23 20.53 2.21
N CYS A 70 5.39 19.70 2.85
CA CYS A 70 5.41 19.48 4.29
C CYS A 70 6.65 18.69 4.73
N ALA A 71 7.04 17.67 3.97
CA ALA A 71 8.22 16.86 4.27
C ALA A 71 9.55 17.62 4.07
N THR A 72 9.59 18.62 3.20
CA THR A 72 10.82 19.36 2.86
C THR A 72 10.85 20.79 3.40
N GLY A 73 9.74 21.31 3.94
CA GLY A 73 9.60 22.70 4.36
C GLY A 73 9.55 23.72 3.20
N LYS A 74 9.42 23.27 1.95
CA LYS A 74 9.40 24.15 0.77
C LYS A 74 8.06 24.89 0.67
N LYS A 75 8.11 26.22 0.66
CA LYS A 75 6.90 27.07 0.59
C LYS A 75 6.15 27.02 -0.74
N LYS A 76 6.82 26.69 -1.85
CA LYS A 76 6.20 26.60 -3.17
C LYS A 76 6.66 25.32 -3.88
N VAL A 77 5.70 24.50 -4.29
CA VAL A 77 5.93 23.23 -4.98
C VAL A 77 4.93 23.15 -6.11
N ASN A 78 5.41 23.18 -7.36
CA ASN A 78 4.54 23.22 -8.55
C ASN A 78 3.55 24.43 -8.46
N ASN A 79 2.25 24.22 -8.67
CA ASN A 79 1.22 25.25 -8.55
C ASN A 79 0.71 25.42 -7.10
N PHE A 80 1.23 24.63 -6.17
CA PHE A 80 0.86 24.70 -4.77
C PHE A 80 1.78 25.68 -4.03
N THR A 81 1.16 26.60 -3.29
CA THR A 81 1.85 27.52 -2.38
C THR A 81 1.38 27.21 -0.97
N SER A 82 2.31 26.79 -0.11
CA SER A 82 2.03 26.41 1.26
C SER A 82 1.58 27.64 2.05
N SER A 83 0.34 27.62 2.54
CA SER A 83 -0.08 28.48 3.65
C SER A 83 0.35 27.82 4.97
N ARG A 84 0.34 28.57 6.09
CA ARG A 84 0.86 28.15 7.40
C ARG A 84 0.17 26.91 8.04
N LYS A 85 -0.88 26.34 7.43
CA LYS A 85 -1.75 25.29 8.03
C LYS A 85 -2.13 24.21 7.01
N THR A 86 -1.19 23.42 6.51
CA THR A 86 -1.53 22.35 5.55
C THR A 86 -1.42 20.97 6.16
N ILE A 87 -0.21 20.53 6.54
CA ILE A 87 -0.01 19.25 7.21
C ILE A 87 1.16 19.38 8.18
N ASN A 88 1.00 18.94 9.43
CA ASN A 88 2.09 18.75 10.38
C ASN A 88 2.69 17.34 10.20
N PRO A 89 3.96 17.20 9.79
CA PRO A 89 4.52 15.90 9.46
C PRO A 89 4.63 14.94 10.65
N GLU A 90 4.66 15.45 11.89
CA GLU A 90 4.79 14.64 13.11
C GLU A 90 3.44 14.35 13.78
N LEU A 91 2.47 15.25 13.65
CA LEU A 91 1.16 15.13 14.32
C LEU A 91 0.07 14.56 13.43
N ASP A 92 0.11 14.85 12.13
CA ASP A 92 -1.00 14.46 11.26
C ASP A 92 -0.84 12.99 10.86
N MET A 93 -1.86 12.21 11.23
CA MET A 93 -1.85 10.77 11.10
C MET A 93 -2.52 10.30 9.80
N PHE A 94 -1.91 9.27 9.22
CA PHE A 94 -2.51 8.39 8.24
C PHE A 94 -3.00 7.13 8.94
N HIS A 95 -4.24 6.72 8.70
CA HIS A 95 -4.83 5.56 9.35
C HIS A 95 -5.26 4.48 8.34
N SER A 96 -5.29 3.24 8.81
CA SER A 96 -5.78 2.10 8.01
C SER A 96 -7.27 2.24 7.74
N THR A 97 -7.68 2.03 6.49
CA THR A 97 -9.10 1.91 6.12
C THR A 97 -9.48 0.45 5.94
N THR A 98 -10.79 0.16 6.02
CA THR A 98 -11.34 -1.16 5.70
C THR A 98 -10.93 -1.63 4.31
N LYS A 99 -10.86 -0.73 3.33
CA LYS A 99 -10.43 -1.06 1.96
C LYS A 99 -8.97 -1.49 1.92
N GLY A 100 -8.08 -0.81 2.66
CA GLY A 100 -6.68 -1.22 2.82
C GLY A 100 -6.55 -2.60 3.45
N GLU A 101 -7.30 -2.86 4.51
CA GLU A 101 -7.28 -4.15 5.21
C GLU A 101 -7.80 -5.29 4.33
N LEU A 102 -8.91 -5.07 3.63
CA LEU A 102 -9.50 -6.03 2.70
C LEU A 102 -8.53 -6.38 1.57
N TYR A 103 -7.78 -5.42 1.05
CA TYR A 103 -6.76 -5.68 0.02
C TYR A 103 -5.73 -6.72 0.48
N PHE A 104 -5.21 -6.62 1.71
CA PHE A 104 -4.26 -7.61 2.24
C PHE A 104 -4.93 -8.91 2.66
N ALA A 105 -6.19 -8.88 3.09
CA ALA A 105 -6.97 -10.09 3.35
C ALA A 105 -7.16 -10.90 2.06
N GLU A 106 -7.58 -10.25 0.98
CA GLU A 106 -7.77 -10.87 -0.35
C GLU A 106 -6.45 -11.41 -0.90
N PHE A 107 -5.36 -10.65 -0.76
CA PHE A 107 -4.04 -11.12 -1.19
C PHE A 107 -3.59 -12.39 -0.45
N ARG A 108 -3.84 -12.47 0.87
CA ARG A 108 -3.56 -13.66 1.67
C ARG A 108 -4.46 -14.83 1.26
N SER A 109 -5.76 -14.58 1.08
CA SER A 109 -6.73 -15.58 0.64
C SER A 109 -6.33 -16.20 -0.70
N LYS A 110 -6.00 -15.38 -1.70
CA LYS A 110 -5.54 -15.85 -3.01
C LYS A 110 -4.27 -16.70 -2.92
N ARG A 111 -3.38 -16.39 -1.97
CA ARG A 111 -2.17 -17.17 -1.75
C ARG A 111 -2.47 -18.52 -1.09
N SER A 112 -3.36 -18.56 -0.09
CA SER A 112 -3.79 -19.82 0.52
C SER A 112 -4.53 -20.69 -0.48
N ASP A 113 -5.40 -20.12 -1.33
CA ASP A 113 -6.15 -20.88 -2.33
C ASP A 113 -5.21 -21.60 -3.28
N ARG A 114 -4.17 -20.92 -3.77
CA ARG A 114 -3.14 -21.55 -4.62
C ARG A 114 -2.41 -22.68 -3.93
N LEU A 115 -2.06 -22.50 -2.64
CA LEU A 115 -1.40 -23.56 -1.86
C LEU A 115 -2.32 -24.77 -1.67
N TYR A 116 -3.60 -24.55 -1.40
CA TYR A 116 -4.58 -25.63 -1.28
C TYR A 116 -4.79 -26.35 -2.62
N SER A 117 -4.90 -25.63 -3.73
CA SER A 117 -5.02 -26.25 -5.05
C SER A 117 -3.81 -27.14 -5.39
N ILE A 118 -2.60 -26.69 -5.06
CA ILE A 118 -1.37 -27.48 -5.26
C ILE A 118 -1.41 -28.73 -4.36
N ALA A 119 -1.74 -28.58 -3.07
CA ALA A 119 -1.80 -29.70 -2.13
C ALA A 119 -2.85 -30.74 -2.55
N ILE A 120 -4.03 -30.31 -2.98
CA ILE A 120 -5.09 -31.20 -3.48
C ILE A 120 -4.63 -31.92 -4.75
N GLY A 121 -3.98 -31.22 -5.68
CA GLY A 121 -3.44 -31.84 -6.90
C GLY A 121 -2.39 -32.91 -6.62
N ILE A 122 -1.46 -32.63 -5.69
CA ILE A 122 -0.45 -33.61 -5.23
C ILE A 122 -1.14 -34.81 -4.58
N PHE A 123 -2.10 -34.56 -3.69
CA PHE A 123 -2.83 -35.63 -3.00
C PHE A 123 -3.57 -36.55 -3.97
N ILE A 124 -4.30 -35.98 -4.92
CA ILE A 124 -5.00 -36.73 -5.96
C ILE A 124 -4.00 -37.54 -6.80
N GLY A 125 -2.88 -36.96 -7.20
CA GLY A 125 -1.83 -37.65 -7.95
C GLY A 125 -1.21 -38.83 -7.21
N ILE A 126 -1.01 -38.71 -5.90
CA ILE A 126 -0.53 -39.81 -5.05
C ILE A 126 -1.60 -40.92 -4.99
N CYS A 127 -2.86 -40.57 -4.74
CA CYS A 127 -3.95 -41.54 -4.68
C CYS A 127 -4.14 -42.30 -6.00
N THR A 128 -4.11 -41.61 -7.15
CA THR A 128 -4.26 -42.24 -8.45
C THR A 128 -3.09 -43.16 -8.79
N ALA A 129 -1.85 -42.78 -8.44
CA ALA A 129 -0.68 -43.64 -8.64
C ALA A 129 -0.77 -44.94 -7.81
N ILE A 130 -1.18 -44.84 -6.54
CA ILE A 130 -1.36 -46.02 -5.68
C ILE A 130 -2.43 -46.95 -6.25
N LEU A 131 -3.57 -46.39 -6.68
CA LEU A 131 -4.66 -47.18 -7.28
C LEU A 131 -4.24 -47.83 -8.60
N ALA A 132 -3.49 -47.13 -9.46
CA ALA A 132 -3.00 -47.68 -10.72
C ALA A 132 -2.06 -48.88 -10.50
N VAL A 133 -1.17 -48.78 -9.51
CA VAL A 133 -0.27 -49.88 -9.12
C VAL A 133 -1.07 -51.07 -8.57
N GLN A 134 -2.08 -50.83 -7.72
CA GLN A 134 -2.90 -51.91 -7.14
C GLN A 134 -3.81 -52.59 -8.17
N LEU A 135 -4.33 -51.86 -9.14
CA LEU A 135 -5.21 -52.40 -10.19
C LEU A 135 -4.43 -53.03 -11.36
N GLY A 136 -3.10 -53.00 -11.34
CA GLY A 136 -2.26 -53.63 -12.36
C GLY A 136 -2.40 -53.00 -13.75
N VAL A 137 -2.85 -51.74 -13.81
CA VAL A 137 -2.94 -50.97 -15.06
C VAL A 137 -1.52 -50.58 -15.44
N LYS A 138 -0.92 -51.31 -16.37
CA LYS A 138 0.38 -50.97 -17.00
C LYS A 138 0.22 -49.83 -18.00
#